data_AF-A0A957ZMW0-F1
#
_entry.id   AF-A0A957ZMW0-F1
#
_cell.length_a   1.000
_cell.length_b   1.000
_cell.length_c   1.000
_cell.angle_alpha   90.00
_cell.angle_beta   90.00
_cell.angle_gamma   90.00
#
_symmetry.space_group_name_H-M   'P 1'
#
loop_
_entity.id
_entity.type
_entity.pdbx_description
1 polymer ?
#
loop_
_entity_poly.entity_id
_entity_poly.type
_entity_poly.pdbx_seq_one_letter_code
_entity_poly.pdbx_strand_id
1 'polypeptide(L)'
;PMTPNMGQGACQAMEDAVVLRNCLRQEQSVEAALRRYEARRIERTTRFVRQSRRIGQLGQLDRPVALALRNTLLRLLPARLQLNQLLRLLAFEPEQ
;
A
#
# COMPACT_ATOMS: atom_id res chain seq x y z
N PRO A 1 -5.38 -5.62 -10.21
CA PRO A 1 -5.05 -6.41 -9.00
C PRO A 1 -3.61 -6.20 -8.50
N MET A 2 -3.44 -6.20 -7.16
CA MET A 2 -2.13 -6.06 -6.48
C MET A 2 -1.41 -7.41 -6.38
N THR A 3 -0.10 -7.43 -6.55
CA THR A 3 0.74 -8.62 -6.30
C THR A 3 0.84 -8.91 -4.79
N PRO A 4 1.09 -10.16 -4.36
CA PRO A 4 1.08 -10.51 -2.94
C PRO A 4 2.31 -10.03 -2.15
N ASN A 5 3.31 -9.44 -2.80
CA ASN A 5 4.64 -9.15 -2.23
C ASN A 5 4.64 -8.18 -1.02
N MET A 6 3.56 -7.45 -0.77
CA MET A 6 3.39 -6.60 0.43
C MET A 6 2.41 -7.18 1.45
N GLY A 7 1.67 -8.24 1.12
CA GLY A 7 0.61 -8.77 1.98
C GLY A 7 -0.57 -7.82 2.23
N GLN A 8 -0.66 -6.69 1.52
CA GLN A 8 -1.62 -5.62 1.82
C GLN A 8 -3.01 -5.80 1.19
N GLY A 9 -3.26 -6.88 0.44
CA GLY A 9 -4.51 -7.03 -0.32
C GLY A 9 -5.75 -7.00 0.57
N ALA A 10 -5.74 -7.82 1.62
CA ALA A 10 -6.84 -7.88 2.58
C ALA A 10 -6.99 -6.58 3.39
N CYS A 11 -5.87 -5.99 3.84
CA CYS A 11 -5.89 -4.72 4.55
C CYS A 11 -6.52 -3.61 3.72
N GLN A 12 -6.16 -3.50 2.42
CA GLN A 12 -6.77 -2.52 1.53
C GLN A 12 -8.28 -2.75 1.35
N ALA A 13 -8.73 -4.00 1.25
CA ALA A 13 -10.16 -4.31 1.17
C ALA A 13 -10.92 -3.94 2.45
N MET A 14 -10.32 -4.13 3.63
CA MET A 14 -10.93 -3.71 4.91
C MET A 14 -11.04 -2.19 5.00
N GLU A 15 -9.99 -1.46 4.60
CA GLU A 15 -10.03 -0.01 4.56
C GLU A 15 -11.06 0.49 3.52
N ASP A 16 -11.16 -0.15 2.35
CA ASP A 16 -12.15 0.15 1.30
C ASP A 16 -13.57 0.05 1.86
N ALA A 17 -13.87 -1.01 2.62
CA ALA A 17 -15.19 -1.22 3.23
C ALA A 17 -15.58 -0.08 4.20
N VAL A 18 -14.64 0.37 5.04
CA VAL A 18 -14.88 1.47 5.99
C VAL A 18 -15.11 2.79 5.24
N VAL A 19 -14.29 3.10 4.24
CA VAL A 19 -14.42 4.34 3.45
C VAL A 19 -15.70 4.33 2.63
N LEU A 20 -16.04 3.22 1.99
CA LEU A 20 -17.27 3.07 1.21
C LEU A 20 -18.52 3.29 2.08
N ARG A 21 -18.57 2.65 3.26
CA ARG A 21 -19.65 2.87 4.23
C ARG A 21 -19.79 4.34 4.60
N ASN A 22 -18.67 5.04 4.84
CA ASN A 22 -18.70 6.46 5.19
C ASN A 22 -19.21 7.33 4.03
N CYS A 23 -18.77 7.07 2.78
CA CYS A 23 -19.27 7.79 1.61
C CYS A 23 -20.77 7.56 1.39
N LEU A 24 -21.25 6.31 1.53
CA LEU A 24 -22.67 5.97 1.42
C LEU A 24 -23.55 6.66 2.47
N ARG A 25 -23.00 6.99 3.64
CA ARG A 25 -23.71 7.72 4.70
C ARG A 25 -23.74 9.24 4.48
N GLN A 26 -22.79 9.78 3.74
CA GLN A 26 -22.62 11.23 3.55
C GLN A 26 -23.32 11.74 2.29
N GLU A 27 -23.38 10.92 1.24
CA GLU A 27 -23.94 11.29 -0.05
C GLU A 27 -25.39 10.84 -0.20
N GLN A 28 -26.17 11.60 -0.99
CA GLN A 28 -27.60 11.35 -1.18
C GLN A 28 -27.90 10.32 -2.27
N SER A 29 -26.95 10.09 -3.19
CA SER A 29 -27.07 9.08 -4.25
C SER A 29 -25.91 8.10 -4.19
N VAL A 30 -26.17 6.86 -4.62
CA VAL A 30 -25.14 5.80 -4.71
C VAL A 30 -24.03 6.22 -5.67
N GLU A 31 -24.36 6.87 -6.78
CA GLU A 31 -23.37 7.34 -7.75
C GLU A 31 -22.41 8.37 -7.13
N ALA A 32 -22.95 9.37 -6.42
CA ALA A 32 -22.13 10.36 -5.73
C ALA A 32 -21.23 9.71 -4.65
N ALA A 33 -21.78 8.75 -3.89
CA ALA A 33 -21.03 7.99 -2.90
C ALA A 33 -19.85 7.21 -3.53
N LEU A 34 -20.09 6.54 -4.66
CA LEU A 34 -19.06 5.77 -5.36
C LEU A 34 -17.97 6.68 -5.95
N ARG A 35 -18.33 7.84 -6.49
CA ARG A 35 -17.37 8.84 -6.97
C ARG A 35 -16.50 9.39 -5.84
N ARG A 36 -17.10 9.70 -4.69
CA ARG A 36 -16.37 10.15 -3.49
C ARG A 36 -15.45 9.05 -2.95
N TYR A 37 -15.94 7.82 -2.91
CA TYR A 37 -15.14 6.64 -2.54
C TYR A 37 -13.93 6.46 -3.47
N GLU A 38 -14.15 6.49 -4.79
CA GLU A 38 -13.08 6.38 -5.80
C GLU A 38 -12.02 7.47 -5.59
N ALA A 39 -12.44 8.73 -5.44
CA ALA A 39 -11.54 9.85 -5.21
C ALA A 39 -10.68 9.68 -3.94
N ARG A 40 -11.24 9.16 -2.86
CA ARG A 40 -10.51 8.92 -1.59
C ARG A 40 -9.54 7.73 -1.66
N ARG A 41 -9.83 6.71 -2.48
CA ARG A 41 -9.11 5.42 -2.45
C ARG A 41 -8.14 5.23 -3.60
N ILE A 42 -8.36 5.86 -4.76
CA ILE A 42 -7.59 5.58 -5.98
C ILE A 42 -6.09 5.86 -5.81
N GLU A 43 -5.73 6.98 -5.15
CA GLU A 43 -4.34 7.33 -4.95
C GLU A 43 -3.64 6.35 -4.00
N ARG A 44 -4.26 6.07 -2.83
CA ARG A 44 -3.70 5.18 -1.81
C ARG A 44 -3.51 3.77 -2.35
N THR A 45 -4.57 3.18 -2.92
CA THR A 45 -4.52 1.81 -3.47
C THR A 45 -3.51 1.70 -4.63
N THR A 46 -3.40 2.71 -5.49
CA THR A 46 -2.41 2.75 -6.57
C THR A 46 -0.97 2.76 -6.04
N ARG A 47 -0.69 3.50 -4.96
CA ARG A 47 0.63 3.50 -4.32
C ARG A 47 1.02 2.10 -3.82
N PHE A 48 0.11 1.40 -3.13
CA PHE A 48 0.35 0.02 -2.68
C PHE A 48 0.56 -0.96 -3.83
N VAL A 49 -0.25 -0.87 -4.90
CA VAL A 49 -0.09 -1.71 -6.10
C VAL A 49 1.30 -1.53 -6.72
N ARG A 50 1.74 -0.28 -6.90
CA ARG A 50 3.05 0.03 -7.49
C ARG A 50 4.19 -0.45 -6.58
N GLN A 51 4.08 -0.23 -5.28
CA GLN A 51 5.11 -0.64 -4.32
C GLN A 51 5.22 -2.17 -4.23
N SER A 52 4.09 -2.89 -4.22
CA SER A 52 4.10 -4.36 -4.20
C SER A 52 4.75 -4.94 -5.45
N ARG A 53 4.53 -4.34 -6.63
CA ARG A 53 5.21 -4.75 -7.87
C ARG A 53 6.72 -4.52 -7.79
N ARG A 54 7.17 -3.36 -7.29
CA ARG A 54 8.59 -3.07 -7.10
C ARG A 54 9.27 -4.05 -6.17
N ILE A 55 8.63 -4.39 -5.04
CA ILE A 55 9.17 -5.38 -4.09
C ILE A 55 9.28 -6.75 -4.75
N GLY A 56 8.28 -7.16 -5.54
CA GLY A 56 8.34 -8.40 -6.31
C GLY A 56 9.51 -8.43 -7.30
N GLN A 57 9.68 -7.36 -8.08
CA GLN A 57 10.78 -7.24 -9.04
C GLN A 57 12.15 -7.31 -8.36
N LEU A 58 12.32 -6.64 -7.21
CA LEU A 58 13.56 -6.72 -6.41
C LEU A 58 13.77 -8.10 -5.79
N GLY A 59 12.70 -8.80 -5.43
CA GLY A 59 12.76 -10.15 -4.87
C GLY A 59 13.17 -11.21 -5.90
N GLN A 60 12.84 -11.00 -7.17
CA GLN A 60 13.16 -11.88 -8.31
C GLN A 60 14.48 -11.49 -9.01
N LEU A 61 15.35 -10.71 -8.34
CA LEU A 61 16.67 -10.38 -8.90
C LEU A 61 17.61 -11.58 -8.73
N ASP A 62 17.87 -12.28 -9.82
CA ASP A 62 18.71 -13.50 -9.81
C ASP A 62 20.20 -13.24 -10.06
N ARG A 63 20.60 -11.97 -10.27
CA ARG A 63 22.01 -11.64 -10.52
C ARG A 63 22.83 -11.65 -9.22
N PRO A 64 23.91 -12.45 -9.11
CA PRO A 64 24.65 -12.63 -7.87
C PRO A 64 25.26 -11.32 -7.33
N VAL A 65 25.72 -10.43 -8.22
CA VAL A 65 26.23 -9.09 -7.84
C VAL A 65 25.11 -8.21 -7.26
N ALA A 66 23.91 -8.24 -7.86
CA ALA A 66 22.76 -7.47 -7.37
C ALA A 66 22.27 -7.99 -6.01
N LEU A 67 22.29 -9.31 -5.80
CA LEU A 67 21.96 -9.94 -4.52
C LEU A 67 22.96 -9.55 -3.42
N ALA A 68 24.26 -9.60 -3.71
CA ALA A 68 25.31 -9.20 -2.77
C ALA A 68 25.19 -7.73 -2.37
N LEU A 69 24.98 -6.85 -3.35
CA LEU A 69 24.77 -5.42 -3.13
C LEU A 69 23.51 -5.17 -2.28
N ARG A 70 22.37 -5.76 -2.65
CA ARG A 70 21.10 -5.64 -1.91
C ARG A 70 21.27 -6.08 -0.46
N ASN A 71 21.85 -7.25 -0.22
CA ASN A 71 22.02 -7.81 1.12
C ASN A 71 22.94 -6.95 1.98
N THR A 72 24.00 -6.39 1.38
CA THR A 72 24.93 -5.50 2.08
C THR A 72 24.25 -4.18 2.44
N LEU A 73 23.52 -3.57 1.50
CA LEU A 73 22.73 -2.36 1.75
C LEU A 73 21.67 -2.55 2.83
N LEU A 74 20.94 -3.67 2.81
CA LEU A 74 19.93 -3.99 3.82
C LEU A 74 20.54 -4.19 5.22
N ARG A 75 21.77 -4.73 5.31
CA ARG A 75 22.51 -4.87 6.58
C ARG A 75 23.03 -3.54 7.13
N LEU A 76 23.37 -2.60 6.24
CA LEU A 76 23.89 -1.28 6.62
C LEU A 76 22.79 -0.25 6.88
N LEU A 77 21.57 -0.49 6.39
CA LEU A 77 20.42 0.39 6.61
C LEU A 77 20.04 0.42 8.11
N PRO A 78 20.10 1.59 8.77
CA PRO A 78 19.78 1.69 10.19
C PRO A 78 18.32 1.34 10.47
N ALA A 79 18.09 0.56 11.53
CA ALA A 79 16.77 0.03 11.91
C ALA A 79 15.67 1.11 12.01
N ARG A 80 16.04 2.35 12.37
CA ARG A 80 15.11 3.49 12.45
C ARG A 80 14.46 3.84 11.11
N LEU A 81 15.19 3.68 9.99
CA LEU A 81 14.65 3.93 8.66
C LEU A 81 13.68 2.82 8.22
N GLN A 82 13.97 1.57 8.59
CA GLN A 82 13.07 0.44 8.35
C GLN A 82 11.76 0.60 9.13
N LEU A 83 11.84 1.06 10.38
CA LEU A 83 10.67 1.32 11.22
C LEU A 83 9.80 2.46 10.66
N ASN A 84 10.41 3.56 10.22
CA ASN A 84 9.68 4.70 9.64
C ASN A 84 8.94 4.33 8.35
N GLN A 85 9.49 3.43 7.53
CA GLN A 85 8.77 2.91 6.36
C GLN A 85 7.58 2.04 6.76
N LEU A 86 7.74 1.19 7.77
CA LEU A 86 6.67 0.33 8.31
C LEU A 86 5.53 1.17 8.90
N LEU A 87 5.87 2.19 9.70
CA LEU A 87 4.90 3.12 10.29
C LEU A 87 4.14 3.91 9.22
N ARG A 88 4.78 4.34 8.13
CA ARG A 88 4.09 5.00 7.02
C ARG A 88 3.11 4.11 6.28
N LEU A 89 3.37 2.80 6.22
CA LEU A 89 2.44 1.83 5.61
C LEU A 89 1.27 1.52 6.53
N LEU A 90 1.52 1.44 7.85
CA LEU A 90 0.51 1.15 8.87
C LEU A 90 -0.34 2.36 9.24
N ALA A 91 0.14 3.58 8.99
CA ALA A 91 -0.64 4.80 9.20
C ALA A 91 -1.86 4.82 8.24
N PHE A 92 -3.02 4.50 8.81
CA PHE A 92 -4.33 4.66 8.18
C PHE A 92 -5.21 5.44 9.14
N GLU A 93 -5.56 6.66 8.75
CA GLU A 93 -6.49 7.53 9.45
C GLU A 93 -7.86 7.40 8.74
N PRO A 94 -8.86 6.76 9.36
CA PRO A 94 -10.16 6.50 8.72
C PRO A 94 -11.05 7.75 8.58
N GLU A 95 -10.64 8.88 9.17
CA GLU A 95 -11.43 10.11 9.35
C GLU A 95 -11.31 11.12 8.19
N GLN A 96 -10.45 10.90 7.17
CA GLN A 96 -10.40 11.76 5.96
C GLN A 96 -11.27 11.23 4.83
#